data_AF-A0A6L9SXM7-F1
#
_entry.id   AF-A0A6L9SXM7-F1
#
_cell.length_a   1.000
_cell.length_b   1.000
_cell.length_c   1.000
_cell.angle_alpha   90.00
_cell.angle_beta   90.00
_cell.angle_gamma   90.00
#
_symmetry.space_group_name_H-M   'P 1'
#
loop_
_entity.id
_entity.type
_entity.pdbx_description
1 polymer ?
#
loop_
_entity_poly.entity_id
_entity_poly.type
_entity_poly.pdbx_seq_one_letter_code
_entity_poly.pdbx_strand_id
1 'polypeptide(L)'
;MTDVSVKRGPSNEYERLAAGVAAATRNQVLTTKTQFTTIADSLGIARQTVSNRLERPDMTLSMFLACQLQAGGDPAKVIADALAGKGVE
;
A
#
# COMPACT_ATOMS: atom_id res chain seq x y z
N MET A 1 32.61 4.94 8.00
CA MET A 1 31.85 4.54 6.81
C MET A 1 30.42 4.37 7.25
N THR A 2 29.66 5.47 7.29
CA THR A 2 28.27 5.47 7.79
C THR A 2 27.40 5.58 6.55
N ASP A 3 26.84 4.45 6.11
CA ASP A 3 25.80 4.44 5.08
C ASP A 3 24.55 5.05 5.70
N VAL A 4 24.46 6.38 5.64
CA VAL A 4 23.23 7.09 5.94
C VAL A 4 22.31 6.79 4.76
N SER A 5 21.52 5.74 4.91
CA SER A 5 20.43 5.42 3.99
C SER A 5 19.41 6.57 4.05
N VAL A 6 19.69 7.63 3.29
CA VAL A 6 18.78 8.74 3.08
C VAL A 6 17.56 8.14 2.42
N LYS A 7 16.43 8.08 3.13
CA LYS A 7 15.13 7.72 2.53
C LYS A 7 14.86 8.72 1.42
N ARG A 8 15.21 8.36 0.19
CA ARG A 8 15.00 9.18 -0.99
C ARG A 8 13.48 9.32 -1.13
N GLY A 9 12.97 10.52 -0.89
CA GLY A 9 11.57 10.83 -1.17
C GLY A 9 11.25 10.54 -2.65
N PRO A 10 9.97 10.45 -3.01
CA PRO A 10 9.55 10.08 -4.36
C PRO A 10 10.20 11.01 -5.39
N SER A 11 11.08 10.41 -6.18
CA SER A 11 12.02 11.02 -7.11
C SER A 11 11.39 11.33 -8.47
N ASN A 12 10.23 10.73 -8.76
CA ASN A 12 9.40 11.02 -9.92
C ASN A 12 7.91 11.04 -9.55
N GLU A 13 7.07 11.46 -10.49
CA GLU A 13 5.63 11.62 -10.27
C GLU A 13 4.88 10.29 -10.06
N TYR A 14 5.35 9.20 -10.65
CA TYR A 14 4.77 7.86 -10.49
C TYR A 14 5.04 7.32 -9.07
N GLU A 15 6.19 7.61 -8.49
CA GLU A 15 6.49 7.29 -7.09
C GLU A 15 5.59 8.09 -6.13
N ARG A 16 5.25 9.34 -6.46
CA ARG A 16 4.26 10.12 -5.68
C ARG A 16 2.86 9.54 -5.78
N LEU A 17 2.46 9.11 -6.98
CA LEU A 17 1.17 8.45 -7.20
C LEU A 17 1.09 7.13 -6.43
N ALA A 18 2.12 6.29 -6.54
CA ALA A 18 2.21 5.02 -5.81
C ALA A 18 2.13 5.23 -4.29
N ALA A 19 2.84 6.22 -3.76
CA ALA A 19 2.77 6.58 -2.34
C ALA A 19 1.36 7.02 -1.92
N GLY A 20 0.66 7.78 -2.76
CA GLY A 20 -0.73 8.18 -2.54
C GLY A 20 -1.68 6.98 -2.51
N VAL A 21 -1.57 6.08 -3.49
CA VAL A 21 -2.37 4.84 -3.57
C VAL A 21 -2.13 3.93 -2.37
N ALA A 22 -0.87 3.76 -1.96
CA ALA A 22 -0.51 2.97 -0.78
C ALA A 22 -1.09 3.59 0.51
N ALA A 23 -1.05 4.93 0.63
CA ALA A 23 -1.63 5.63 1.77
C ALA A 23 -3.16 5.50 1.83
N ALA A 24 -3.85 5.66 0.70
CA ALA A 24 -5.30 5.47 0.62
C ALA A 24 -5.70 4.03 1.01
N THR A 25 -4.96 3.04 0.51
CA THR A 25 -5.19 1.62 0.84
C THR A 25 -5.00 1.33 2.32
N ARG A 26 -3.93 1.87 2.93
CA ARG A 26 -3.69 1.76 4.37
C ARG A 26 -4.85 2.36 5.17
N ASN A 27 -5.29 3.56 4.80
CA ASN A 27 -6.39 4.22 5.48
C ASN A 27 -7.68 3.39 5.37
N GLN A 28 -7.97 2.84 4.19
CA GLN A 28 -9.11 1.96 4.00
C GLN A 28 -9.07 0.76 4.95
N VAL A 29 -7.96 0.00 4.99
CA VAL A 29 -7.76 -1.14 5.90
C VAL A 29 -8.03 -0.77 7.36
N LEU A 30 -7.53 0.40 7.79
CA LEU A 30 -7.70 0.90 9.16
C LEU A 30 -9.15 1.31 9.45
N THR A 31 -9.83 1.95 8.49
CA THR A 31 -11.22 2.41 8.64
C THR A 31 -12.22 1.26 8.58
N THR A 32 -12.02 0.28 7.69
CA THR A 32 -12.90 -0.91 7.57
C THR A 32 -12.67 -1.92 8.69
N LYS A 33 -11.70 -1.69 9.58
CA LYS A 33 -11.28 -2.61 10.65
C LYS A 33 -10.97 -4.01 10.10
N THR A 34 -10.38 -4.07 8.90
CA THR A 34 -9.99 -5.33 8.28
C THR A 34 -9.05 -6.08 9.21
N GLN A 35 -9.31 -7.38 9.41
CA GLN A 35 -8.51 -8.18 10.31
C GLN A 35 -7.12 -8.42 9.71
N PHE A 36 -6.07 -7.99 10.43
CA PHE A 36 -4.69 -8.18 9.97
C PHE A 36 -4.31 -9.66 9.88
N THR A 37 -4.98 -10.54 10.65
CA THR A 37 -4.86 -11.99 10.55
C THR A 37 -5.27 -12.49 9.16
N THR A 38 -6.39 -12.03 8.62
CA THR A 38 -6.84 -12.42 7.27
C THR A 38 -5.85 -12.00 6.19
N ILE A 39 -5.29 -10.79 6.30
CA ILE A 39 -4.23 -10.33 5.40
C ILE A 39 -2.97 -11.20 5.56
N ALA A 40 -2.57 -11.50 6.79
CA ALA A 40 -1.41 -12.33 7.10
C ALA A 40 -1.54 -13.74 6.53
N ASP A 41 -2.70 -14.36 6.71
CA ASP A 41 -3.04 -15.69 6.20
C ASP A 41 -3.00 -15.71 4.66
N SER A 42 -3.55 -14.68 4.00
CA SER A 42 -3.53 -14.57 2.54
C SER A 42 -2.11 -14.42 1.96
N LEU A 43 -1.18 -13.86 2.74
CA LEU A 43 0.20 -13.62 2.34
C LEU A 43 1.17 -14.70 2.82
N GLY A 44 0.73 -15.62 3.69
CA GLY A 44 1.61 -16.62 4.33
C GLY A 44 2.70 -15.98 5.20
N ILE A 45 2.43 -14.84 5.84
CA ILE A 45 3.40 -14.12 6.69
C ILE A 45 2.87 -13.93 8.10
N ALA A 46 3.74 -13.57 9.04
CA ALA A 46 3.32 -13.25 10.40
C ALA A 46 2.46 -11.97 10.45
N ARG A 47 1.41 -11.97 11.28
CA ARG A 47 0.55 -10.79 11.54
C ARG A 47 1.35 -9.56 11.93
N GLN A 48 2.40 -9.72 12.73
CA GLN A 48 3.24 -8.60 13.15
C GLN A 48 4.00 -7.97 11.97
N THR A 49 4.36 -8.77 10.95
CA THR A 49 4.92 -8.27 9.70
C THR A 49 3.90 -7.42 8.93
N VAL A 50 2.62 -7.81 8.91
CA VAL A 50 1.54 -7.00 8.32
C VAL A 50 1.43 -5.66 9.04
N SER A 51 1.37 -5.66 10.39
CA SER A 51 1.32 -4.43 11.18
C SER A 51 2.49 -3.49 10.89
N ASN A 52 3.71 -4.02 10.95
CA ASN A 52 4.93 -3.25 10.71
C ASN A 52 4.99 -2.65 9.29
N ARG A 53 4.45 -3.36 8.29
CA ARG A 53 4.41 -2.87 6.91
C ARG A 53 3.29 -1.85 6.70
N LEU A 54 2.16 -1.97 7.40
CA LEU A 54 1.11 -0.95 7.36
C LEU A 54 1.60 0.37 7.98
N GLU A 55 2.51 0.35 8.95
CA GLU A 55 3.11 1.57 9.51
C GLU A 55 4.12 2.25 8.58
N ARG A 56 4.58 1.54 7.55
CA ARG A 56 5.58 2.06 6.61
C ARG A 56 4.94 2.80 5.43
N PRO A 57 5.62 3.84 4.89
CA PRO A 57 5.13 4.57 3.73
C PRO A 57 5.12 3.72 2.45
N ASP A 58 6.04 2.76 2.35
CA ASP A 58 6.19 1.80 1.27
C ASP A 58 5.39 0.52 1.53
N MET A 59 4.73 0.02 0.48
CA MET A 59 3.97 -1.23 0.51
C MET A 59 4.34 -2.07 -0.71
N THR A 60 4.61 -3.36 -0.50
CA THR A 60 4.86 -4.28 -1.62
C THR A 60 3.57 -4.49 -2.41
N LEU A 61 3.68 -4.79 -3.71
CA LEU A 61 2.51 -5.03 -4.56
C LEU A 61 1.60 -6.14 -4.00
N SER A 62 2.19 -7.26 -3.55
CA SER A 62 1.43 -8.36 -2.92
C SER A 62 0.61 -7.90 -1.72
N MET A 63 1.19 -7.05 -0.87
CA MET A 63 0.51 -6.54 0.30
C MET A 63 -0.57 -5.52 -0.05
N PHE A 64 -0.34 -4.68 -1.07
CA PHE A 64 -1.37 -3.80 -1.59
C PHE A 64 -2.58 -4.57 -2.10
N LEU A 65 -2.36 -5.62 -2.90
CA LEU A 65 -3.43 -6.48 -3.42
C LEU A 65 -4.21 -7.14 -2.28
N ALA A 66 -3.52 -7.74 -1.31
CA ALA A 66 -4.15 -8.35 -0.15
C ALA A 66 -4.95 -7.32 0.66
N CYS A 67 -4.38 -6.15 0.93
CA CYS A 67 -5.07 -5.08 1.67
C CYS A 67 -6.36 -4.62 0.96
N GLN A 68 -6.29 -4.37 -0.36
CA GLN A 68 -7.45 -3.95 -1.14
C GLN A 68 -8.55 -5.01 -1.12
N LEU A 69 -8.22 -6.26 -1.46
CA LEU A 69 -9.20 -7.35 -1.51
C LEU A 69 -9.82 -7.63 -0.14
N GLN A 70 -9.01 -7.67 0.93
CA GLN A 70 -9.50 -7.94 2.29
C GLN A 70 -10.23 -6.74 2.93
N ALA A 71 -10.02 -5.53 2.42
CA ALA A 71 -10.77 -4.34 2.82
C ALA A 71 -12.00 -4.07 1.94
N GLY A 72 -12.35 -5.01 1.05
CA GLY A 72 -13.52 -4.91 0.16
C GLY A 72 -13.35 -3.91 -0.98
N GLY A 73 -12.12 -3.52 -1.30
CA GLY A 73 -11.79 -2.66 -2.43
C GLY A 73 -11.44 -3.43 -3.70
N ASP A 74 -11.30 -2.69 -4.80
CA ASP A 74 -10.86 -3.19 -6.10
C ASP A 74 -9.48 -2.57 -6.43
N PRO A 75 -8.39 -3.37 -6.38
CA PRO A 75 -7.05 -2.84 -6.60
C PRO A 75 -6.84 -2.30 -8.02
N ALA A 76 -7.49 -2.87 -9.03
CA ALA A 76 -7.37 -2.42 -10.42
C ALA A 76 -8.08 -1.09 -10.60
N LYS A 77 -9.29 -0.95 -10.05
CA LYS A 77 -10.02 0.31 -10.06
C LYS A 77 -9.27 1.42 -9.31
N VAL A 78 -8.70 1.13 -8.15
CA VAL A 78 -7.93 2.12 -7.37
C VAL A 78 -6.72 2.63 -8.16
N ILE A 79 -6.00 1.75 -8.85
CA ILE A 79 -4.88 2.14 -9.71
C ILE A 79 -5.38 2.94 -10.91
N ALA A 80 -6.44 2.49 -11.58
CA ALA A 80 -7.02 3.17 -12.73
C ALA A 80 -7.51 4.58 -12.38
N ASP A 81 -8.23 4.74 -11.27
CA ASP A 81 -8.72 6.04 -10.80
C ASP A 81 -7.56 6.99 -10.47
N ALA A 82 -6.47 6.47 -9.87
CA ALA A 82 -5.28 7.26 -9.58
C ALA A 82 -4.55 7.73 -10.86
N LEU A 83 -4.51 6.89 -11.89
CA LEU A 83 -3.94 7.24 -13.20
C LEU A 83 -4.86 8.18 -14.00
N ALA A 84 -6.18 8.00 -13.94
CA ALA A 84 -7.14 8.87 -14.59
C ALA A 84 -7.14 10.29 -13.99
N GLY A 85 -6.99 10.40 -12.67
CA GLY A 85 -6.81 11.68 -11.98
C GLY A 85 -5.53 12.44 -12.36
N LYS A 86 -4.62 11.81 -13.11
CA LYS A 86 -3.40 12.42 -13.67
C LYS A 86 -3.53 12.88 -15.12
N GLY A 87 -4.64 12.56 -15.81
CA GLY A 87 -4.77 12.84 -17.25
C GLY A 87 -3.82 11.98 -18.11
N VAL A 88 -3.62 10.71 -17.73
CA VAL A 88 -2.99 9.74 -18.64
C VAL A 88 -4.05 9.38 -19.70
N GLU A 89 -4.12 10.18 -20.76
CA GLU A 89 -4.87 9.88 -21.99
C GLU A 89 -4.12 8.86 -22.86
#